data_AF-A0A3R8JVW8-F1
#
_entry.id   AF-A0A3R8JVW8-F1
#
_cell.length_a   1.000
_cell.length_b   1.000
_cell.length_c   1.000
_cell.angle_alpha   90.00
_cell.angle_beta   90.00
_cell.angle_gamma   90.00
#
_symmetry.space_group_name_H-M   'P 1'
#
loop_
_entity.id
_entity.type
_entity.pdbx_description
1 polymer ?
#
loop_
_entity_poly.entity_id
_entity_poly.type
_entity_poly.pdbx_seq_one_letter_code
_entity_poly.pdbx_strand_id
1 'polypeptide(L)'
;MDVDNFSEQLQDFLRVKSSLHFFRSDAFSLRPLKLAWHRLVQKKEQLYQLNGRPLLIGDGTKHPKEGRYMPGVKKLFQESENSSKPAYIFGHMYGGVAAVIYREEQYFALPLDLNIQDGLAETSQWTQGDPTRSDSHVVQMIRNGYEAASSLGSAYMVLDRYFLTVSGLEELDRLNREKPLLQVITRAKTSCVAYELPSVSDTPRRGRPRKKGSSVKLNSLFQTRARHAFLDKKKSHWYNT
;
A
#
# COMPACT_ATOMS: atom_id res chain seq x y z
N MET A 1 13.89 -51.29 -3.53
CA MET A 1 13.03 -50.30 -2.84
C MET A 1 14.02 -49.38 -2.13
N ASP A 2 14.30 -48.22 -2.72
CA ASP A 2 15.50 -47.42 -2.42
C ASP A 2 15.43 -46.77 -1.03
N VAL A 3 16.39 -47.13 -0.18
CA VAL A 3 16.56 -46.63 1.19
C VAL A 3 16.88 -45.12 1.19
N ASP A 4 17.53 -44.64 0.12
CA ASP A 4 17.85 -43.22 -0.07
C ASP A 4 16.60 -42.36 -0.28
N ASN A 5 15.60 -42.87 -1.00
CA ASN A 5 14.33 -42.17 -1.23
C ASN A 5 13.50 -42.06 0.07
N PHE A 6 13.59 -43.06 0.95
CA PHE A 6 12.93 -43.01 2.26
C PHE A 6 13.60 -42.02 3.22
N SER A 7 14.94 -41.94 3.21
CA SER A 7 15.70 -40.97 4.00
C SER A 7 15.42 -39.52 3.57
N GLU A 8 15.38 -39.26 2.27
CA GLU A 8 15.09 -37.93 1.71
C GLU A 8 13.65 -37.49 2.03
N GLN A 9 12.67 -38.38 1.87
CA GLN A 9 11.28 -38.12 2.26
C GLN A 9 11.12 -37.86 3.76
N LEU A 10 11.87 -38.55 4.61
CA LEU A 10 11.86 -38.34 6.06
C LEU A 10 12.47 -36.97 6.44
N GLN A 11 13.56 -36.57 5.77
CA GLN A 11 14.18 -35.26 5.95
C GLN A 11 13.26 -34.13 5.51
N ASP A 12 12.56 -34.29 4.39
CA ASP A 12 11.57 -33.32 3.92
C ASP A 12 10.37 -33.22 4.88
N PHE A 13 9.89 -34.35 5.39
CA PHE A 13 8.85 -34.38 6.40
C PHE A 13 9.26 -33.66 7.70
N LEU A 14 10.49 -33.89 8.18
CA LEU A 14 11.04 -33.22 9.35
C LEU A 14 11.22 -31.72 9.11
N ARG A 15 11.67 -31.31 7.91
CA ARG A 15 11.76 -29.91 7.51
C ARG A 15 10.40 -29.24 7.55
N VAL A 16 9.37 -29.83 6.94
CA VAL A 16 8.00 -29.31 6.95
C VAL A 16 7.47 -29.15 8.39
N LYS A 17 7.68 -30.15 9.25
CA LYS A 17 7.28 -30.06 10.67
C LYS A 17 8.01 -28.92 11.39
N SER A 18 9.32 -28.79 11.22
CA SER A 18 10.10 -27.72 11.83
C SER A 18 9.64 -26.33 11.36
N SER A 19 9.30 -26.17 10.08
CA SER A 19 8.75 -24.92 9.55
C SER A 19 7.38 -24.61 10.15
N LEU A 20 6.52 -25.60 10.36
CA LEU A 20 5.23 -25.39 11.02
C LEU A 20 5.40 -24.94 12.48
N HIS A 21 6.40 -25.47 13.20
CA HIS A 21 6.73 -25.01 14.54
C HIS A 21 7.21 -23.57 14.54
N PHE A 22 8.04 -23.19 13.57
CA PHE A 22 8.45 -21.79 13.39
C PHE A 22 7.23 -20.88 13.22
N PHE A 23 6.34 -21.15 12.24
CA PHE A 23 5.19 -20.28 11.97
C PHE A 23 4.13 -20.23 13.08
N ARG A 24 4.15 -21.17 14.03
CA ARG A 24 3.21 -21.23 15.17
C ARG A 24 3.85 -20.85 16.50
N SER A 25 5.13 -20.50 16.50
CA SER A 25 5.84 -20.13 17.72
C SER A 25 5.38 -18.76 18.23
N ASP A 26 5.24 -18.66 19.54
CA ASP A 26 5.03 -17.42 20.29
C ASP A 26 6.36 -16.76 20.73
N ALA A 27 7.50 -17.41 20.46
CA ALA A 27 8.83 -16.90 20.81
C ALA A 27 9.23 -15.65 20.02
N PHE A 28 8.52 -15.33 18.93
CA PHE A 28 8.69 -14.11 18.17
C PHE A 28 7.35 -13.52 17.75
N SER A 29 7.35 -12.23 17.46
CA SER A 29 6.21 -11.54 16.86
C SER A 29 6.62 -10.86 15.57
N LEU A 30 5.68 -10.75 14.64
CA LEU A 30 5.95 -10.26 13.29
C LEU A 30 6.40 -8.79 13.28
N ARG A 31 5.83 -7.95 14.15
CA ARG A 31 6.12 -6.51 14.16
C ARG A 31 7.58 -6.22 14.55
N PRO A 32 8.15 -6.72 15.66
CA PRO A 32 9.57 -6.58 15.96
C PRO A 32 10.49 -7.11 14.86
N LEU A 33 10.13 -8.23 14.22
CA LEU A 33 10.92 -8.78 13.11
C LEU A 33 10.95 -7.83 11.91
N LYS A 34 9.80 -7.24 11.54
CA LYS A 34 9.71 -6.20 10.51
C LYS A 34 10.55 -4.97 10.86
N LEU A 35 10.46 -4.48 12.09
CA LEU A 35 11.26 -3.32 12.53
C LEU A 35 12.76 -3.62 12.53
N ALA A 36 13.18 -4.83 12.91
CA ALA A 36 14.56 -5.26 12.81
C ALA A 36 15.04 -5.29 11.35
N TRP A 37 14.20 -5.78 10.44
CA TRP A 37 14.45 -5.73 9.00
C TRP A 37 14.59 -4.29 8.49
N HIS A 38 13.67 -3.38 8.85
CA HIS A 38 13.75 -1.97 8.44
C HIS A 38 15.05 -1.31 8.91
N ARG A 39 15.47 -1.57 10.16
CA ARG A 39 16.75 -1.08 10.70
C ARG A 39 17.97 -1.61 9.92
N LEU A 40 17.92 -2.87 9.50
CA LEU A 40 18.99 -3.44 8.67
C LEU A 40 19.04 -2.74 7.31
N VAL A 41 17.89 -2.53 6.68
CA VAL A 41 17.78 -1.81 5.40
C VAL A 41 18.32 -0.39 5.53
N GLN A 42 17.96 0.32 6.59
CA GLN A 42 18.46 1.67 6.85
C GLN A 42 19.99 1.72 6.96
N LYS A 43 20.60 0.76 7.69
CA LYS A 43 22.06 0.69 7.90
C LYS A 43 22.87 0.41 6.65
N LYS A 44 22.27 -0.20 5.62
CA LYS A 44 22.99 -0.60 4.41
C LYS A 44 23.18 0.55 3.41
N GLU A 45 22.60 1.74 3.67
CA GLU A 45 22.74 2.97 2.87
C GLU A 45 22.52 2.81 1.36
N GLN A 46 21.63 1.90 0.95
CA GLN A 46 21.33 1.64 -0.48
C GLN A 46 20.01 2.28 -0.91
N LEU A 47 19.34 2.96 0.03
CA LEU A 47 18.05 3.58 -0.20
C LEU A 47 18.20 4.70 -1.21
N TYR A 48 17.41 4.64 -2.28
CA TYR A 48 17.27 5.76 -3.18
C TYR A 48 16.55 6.90 -2.46
N GLN A 49 17.12 8.09 -2.53
CA GLN A 49 16.62 9.26 -1.83
C GLN A 49 16.26 10.38 -2.81
N LEU A 50 15.15 11.05 -2.53
CA LEU A 50 14.78 12.32 -3.15
C LEU A 50 14.88 13.40 -2.08
N ASN A 51 15.67 14.45 -2.32
CA ASN A 51 15.87 15.54 -1.34
C ASN A 51 16.27 15.04 0.07
N GLY A 52 17.16 14.04 0.14
CA GLY A 52 17.61 13.45 1.41
C GLY A 52 16.59 12.54 2.13
N ARG A 53 15.47 12.22 1.47
CA ARG A 53 14.38 11.39 2.04
C ARG A 53 14.23 10.10 1.25
N PRO A 54 14.13 8.93 1.92
CA PRO A 54 13.91 7.66 1.23
C PRO A 54 12.65 7.69 0.35
N LEU A 55 12.72 7.03 -0.79
CA LEU A 55 11.56 6.79 -1.65
C LEU A 55 10.99 5.40 -1.37
N LEU A 56 9.72 5.36 -1.03
CA LEU A 56 8.92 4.15 -0.87
C LEU A 56 7.98 4.01 -2.05
N ILE A 57 7.61 2.77 -2.35
CA ILE A 57 6.55 2.41 -3.29
C ILE A 57 5.57 1.47 -2.60
N GLY A 58 4.30 1.56 -2.95
CA GLY A 58 3.27 0.65 -2.47
C GLY A 58 2.33 0.24 -3.60
N ASP A 59 1.86 -1.00 -3.53
CA ASP A 59 0.88 -1.54 -4.48
C ASP A 59 0.00 -2.62 -3.83
N GLY A 60 -1.19 -2.80 -4.40
CA GLY A 60 -2.17 -3.80 -4.00
C GLY A 60 -2.31 -4.88 -5.07
N THR A 61 -2.31 -6.15 -4.67
CA THR A 61 -2.50 -7.26 -5.61
C THR A 61 -3.49 -8.29 -5.11
N LYS A 62 -4.35 -8.75 -6.02
CA LYS A 62 -5.31 -9.83 -5.77
C LYS A 62 -4.69 -11.12 -6.25
N HIS A 63 -4.45 -12.05 -5.32
CA HIS A 63 -3.84 -13.33 -5.64
C HIS A 63 -4.87 -14.45 -5.51
N PRO A 64 -5.18 -15.19 -6.60
CA PRO A 64 -6.16 -16.26 -6.55
C PRO A 64 -5.69 -17.38 -5.62
N LYS A 65 -6.63 -18.00 -4.92
CA LYS A 65 -6.40 -19.15 -4.04
C LYS A 65 -7.46 -20.20 -4.30
N GLU A 66 -7.05 -21.45 -4.41
CA GLU A 66 -7.95 -22.59 -4.60
C GLU A 66 -8.58 -23.07 -3.29
N GLY A 67 -7.94 -22.75 -2.15
CA GLY A 67 -8.42 -23.15 -0.84
C GLY A 67 -9.68 -22.41 -0.40
N ARG A 68 -10.79 -23.13 -0.28
CA ARG A 68 -12.10 -22.59 0.14
C ARG A 68 -12.19 -22.18 1.61
N TYR A 69 -11.29 -22.70 2.46
CA TYR A 69 -11.30 -22.48 3.92
C TYR A 69 -10.02 -21.80 4.44
N MET A 70 -9.25 -21.17 3.55
CA MET A 70 -8.07 -20.42 3.97
C MET A 70 -8.49 -19.07 4.60
N PRO A 71 -8.04 -18.74 5.83
CA PRO A 71 -8.32 -17.44 6.44
C PRO A 71 -7.92 -16.28 5.53
N GLY A 72 -8.74 -15.23 5.48
CA GLY A 72 -8.50 -14.07 4.61
C GLY A 72 -8.94 -14.23 3.16
N VAL A 73 -9.30 -15.44 2.70
CA VAL A 73 -9.76 -15.65 1.32
C VAL A 73 -11.19 -15.13 1.17
N LYS A 74 -11.40 -14.27 0.18
CA LYS A 74 -12.68 -13.65 -0.12
C LYS A 74 -12.94 -13.66 -1.63
N LYS A 75 -14.21 -13.52 -2.02
CA LYS A 75 -14.60 -13.24 -3.41
C LYS A 75 -14.25 -11.79 -3.73
N LEU A 76 -13.25 -11.58 -4.57
CA LEU A 76 -12.72 -10.27 -4.97
C LEU A 76 -13.12 -9.99 -6.41
N PHE A 77 -13.65 -8.80 -6.66
CA PHE A 77 -13.89 -8.31 -8.02
C PHE A 77 -12.57 -7.82 -8.64
N GLN A 78 -12.28 -8.19 -9.89
CA GLN A 78 -11.08 -7.72 -10.59
C GLN A 78 -11.44 -6.47 -11.42
N GLU A 79 -10.92 -5.32 -11.00
CA GLU A 79 -11.10 -4.03 -11.70
C GLU A 79 -10.16 -3.86 -12.90
N SER A 80 -9.34 -4.88 -13.23
CA SER A 80 -8.39 -4.78 -14.34
C SER A 80 -9.12 -4.68 -15.67
N GLU A 81 -8.72 -3.74 -16.51
CA GLU A 81 -9.23 -3.55 -17.88
C GLU A 81 -8.91 -4.74 -18.83
N ASN A 82 -8.21 -5.77 -18.36
CA ASN A 82 -7.92 -6.96 -19.13
C ASN A 82 -9.16 -7.88 -19.21
N SER A 83 -9.86 -7.83 -20.35
CA SER A 83 -11.08 -8.60 -20.64
C SER A 83 -10.90 -10.12 -20.64
N SER A 84 -9.66 -10.63 -20.69
CA SER A 84 -9.36 -12.06 -20.69
C SER A 84 -9.36 -12.71 -19.29
N LYS A 85 -9.45 -11.92 -18.21
CA LYS A 85 -9.47 -12.43 -16.83
C LYS A 85 -10.91 -12.53 -16.30
N PRO A 86 -11.24 -13.56 -15.51
CA PRO A 86 -12.56 -13.67 -14.90
C PRO A 86 -12.83 -12.48 -13.97
N ALA A 87 -14.02 -11.89 -14.06
CA ALA A 87 -14.41 -10.69 -13.31
C ALA A 87 -14.33 -10.87 -11.78
N TYR A 88 -14.38 -12.10 -11.29
CA TYR A 88 -14.26 -12.44 -9.88
C TYR A 88 -13.24 -13.55 -9.68
N ILE A 89 -12.47 -13.44 -8.60
CA ILE A 89 -11.63 -14.52 -8.10
C ILE A 89 -11.88 -14.72 -6.62
N PHE A 90 -11.73 -15.95 -6.14
CA PHE A 90 -11.52 -16.20 -4.72
C PHE A 90 -10.02 -16.10 -4.44
N GLY A 91 -9.64 -15.27 -3.49
CA GLY A 91 -8.24 -15.04 -3.22
C GLY A 91 -7.99 -14.09 -2.06
N HIS A 92 -6.71 -13.77 -1.88
CA HIS A 92 -6.26 -12.76 -0.92
C HIS A 92 -6.02 -11.44 -1.63
N MET A 93 -6.40 -10.33 -0.99
CA MET A 93 -5.90 -9.01 -1.34
C MET A 93 -4.68 -8.73 -0.48
N TYR A 94 -3.50 -8.65 -1.10
CA TYR A 94 -2.28 -8.22 -0.44
C TYR A 94 -2.03 -6.75 -0.70
N GLY A 95 -1.43 -6.07 0.28
CA GLY A 95 -0.72 -4.82 0.03
C GLY A 95 0.74 -4.97 0.43
N GLY A 96 1.61 -4.48 -0.44
CA GLY A 96 3.06 -4.47 -0.22
C GLY A 96 3.59 -3.04 -0.16
N VAL A 97 4.56 -2.81 0.72
CA VAL A 97 5.38 -1.60 0.76
C VAL A 97 6.83 -2.01 0.56
N ALA A 98 7.53 -1.31 -0.32
CA ALA A 98 8.95 -1.51 -0.58
C ALA A 98 9.71 -0.19 -0.55
N ALA A 99 10.98 -0.24 -0.16
CA ALA A 99 11.90 0.86 -0.38
C ALA A 99 12.47 0.76 -1.80
N VAL A 100 12.69 1.90 -2.45
CA VAL A 100 13.43 1.94 -3.70
C VAL A 100 14.91 1.94 -3.38
N ILE A 101 15.66 1.07 -4.04
CA ILE A 101 17.13 1.08 -4.04
C ILE A 101 17.63 1.29 -5.46
N TYR A 102 18.80 1.92 -5.58
CA TYR A 102 19.46 2.14 -6.87
C TYR A 102 20.84 1.47 -6.85
N ARG A 103 21.02 0.48 -7.72
CA ARG A 103 22.24 -0.33 -7.83
C ARG A 103 22.45 -0.71 -9.29
N GLU A 104 23.70 -0.75 -9.73
CA GLU A 104 24.05 -1.22 -11.08
C GLU A 104 23.22 -0.56 -12.18
N GLU A 105 23.05 0.77 -12.08
CA GLU A 105 22.25 1.59 -13.01
C GLU A 105 20.75 1.27 -13.08
N GLN A 106 20.24 0.43 -12.17
CA GLN A 106 18.86 -0.02 -12.12
C GLN A 106 18.18 0.29 -10.79
N TYR A 107 16.86 0.43 -10.85
CA TYR A 107 16.01 0.60 -9.67
C TYR A 107 15.41 -0.75 -9.27
N PHE A 108 15.49 -1.06 -7.98
CA PHE A 108 14.88 -2.26 -7.43
C PHE A 108 13.92 -1.91 -6.29
N ALA A 109 12.90 -2.76 -6.14
CA ALA A 109 12.00 -2.74 -5.00
C ALA A 109 12.54 -3.67 -3.91
N LEU A 110 12.95 -3.11 -2.78
CA LEU A 110 13.35 -3.87 -1.60
C LEU A 110 12.13 -3.99 -0.65
N PRO A 111 11.49 -5.17 -0.55
CA PRO A 111 10.26 -5.31 0.22
C PRO A 111 10.48 -4.98 1.70
N LEU A 112 9.60 -4.17 2.28
CA LEU A 112 9.62 -3.79 3.70
C LEU A 112 8.47 -4.43 4.47
N ASP A 113 7.31 -4.50 3.83
CA ASP A 113 6.12 -5.12 4.38
C ASP A 113 5.27 -5.75 3.27
N LEU A 114 4.62 -6.86 3.59
CA LEU A 114 3.59 -7.52 2.81
C LEU A 114 2.59 -8.14 3.78
N ASN A 115 1.33 -7.76 3.68
CA ASN A 115 0.26 -8.34 4.49
C ASN A 115 -1.04 -8.48 3.70
N ILE A 116 -1.92 -9.36 4.19
CA ILE A 116 -3.30 -9.44 3.70
C ILE A 116 -4.04 -8.20 4.23
N GLN A 117 -4.70 -7.47 3.33
CA GLN A 117 -5.35 -6.19 3.61
C GLN A 117 -6.86 -6.19 3.32
N ASP A 118 -7.45 -7.34 2.98
CA ASP A 118 -8.90 -7.56 2.91
C ASP A 118 -9.23 -9.02 3.28
N GLY A 119 -10.45 -9.27 3.74
CA GLY A 119 -10.97 -10.60 4.09
C GLY A 119 -10.58 -11.10 5.48
N LEU A 120 -9.81 -10.32 6.26
CA LEU A 120 -9.45 -10.67 7.63
C LEU A 120 -10.48 -10.21 8.67
N ALA A 121 -11.35 -9.25 8.34
CA ALA A 121 -12.36 -8.72 9.26
C ALA A 121 -13.28 -9.82 9.79
N GLU A 122 -13.69 -10.73 8.91
CA GLU A 122 -14.53 -11.89 9.21
C GLU A 122 -13.80 -12.87 10.13
N THR A 123 -12.49 -13.06 9.93
CA THR A 123 -11.65 -13.93 10.78
C THR A 123 -11.29 -13.31 12.13
N SER A 124 -11.23 -11.98 12.20
CA SER A 124 -10.98 -11.25 13.46
C SER A 124 -12.16 -11.19 14.39
N GLN A 125 -13.36 -11.54 13.94
CA GLN A 125 -14.51 -11.72 14.85
C GLN A 125 -14.40 -13.04 15.64
N TRP A 126 -13.64 -14.02 15.13
CA TRP A 126 -13.48 -15.35 15.75
C TRP A 126 -12.34 -15.41 16.75
N THR A 127 -11.35 -14.54 16.58
CA THR A 127 -10.32 -14.27 17.59
C THR A 127 -10.80 -13.06 18.39
N GLN A 128 -10.70 -13.03 19.72
CA GLN A 128 -11.07 -11.85 20.54
C GLN A 128 -10.09 -10.67 20.30
N GLY A 129 -9.86 -10.31 19.04
CA GLY A 129 -8.84 -9.39 18.59
C GLY A 129 -9.37 -7.99 18.29
N ASP A 130 -8.42 -7.07 18.15
CA ASP A 130 -8.63 -5.64 17.91
C ASP A 130 -9.51 -5.35 16.66
N PRO A 131 -10.62 -4.60 16.80
CA PRO A 131 -11.53 -4.21 15.70
C PRO A 131 -10.89 -3.43 14.54
N THR A 132 -9.62 -3.00 14.65
CA THR A 132 -8.84 -2.33 13.59
C THR A 132 -8.68 -3.15 12.31
N ARG A 133 -9.00 -4.45 12.32
CA ARG A 133 -8.92 -5.35 11.14
C ARG A 133 -10.02 -5.16 10.08
N SER A 134 -10.97 -4.25 10.27
CA SER A 134 -11.97 -3.89 9.26
C SER A 134 -11.55 -2.73 8.35
N ASP A 135 -10.37 -2.17 8.55
CA ASP A 135 -9.89 -1.03 7.77
C ASP A 135 -9.69 -1.38 6.30
N SER A 136 -10.06 -0.44 5.42
CA SER A 136 -9.89 -0.63 3.97
C SER A 136 -8.43 -0.84 3.58
N HIS A 137 -8.21 -1.58 2.48
CA HIS A 137 -6.89 -1.77 1.87
C HIS A 137 -6.09 -0.45 1.73
N VAL A 138 -6.75 0.64 1.33
CA VAL A 138 -6.09 1.95 1.18
C VAL A 138 -5.57 2.50 2.50
N VAL A 139 -6.38 2.42 3.57
CA VAL A 139 -5.99 2.87 4.92
C VAL A 139 -4.82 2.03 5.45
N GLN A 140 -4.88 0.70 5.27
CA GLN A 140 -3.79 -0.19 5.67
C GLN A 140 -2.48 0.11 4.91
N MET A 141 -2.55 0.39 3.61
CA MET A 141 -1.38 0.78 2.80
C MET A 141 -0.70 2.05 3.35
N ILE A 142 -1.49 3.08 3.69
CA ILE A 142 -0.98 4.32 4.27
C ILE A 142 -0.30 4.07 5.63
N ARG A 143 -0.93 3.28 6.50
CA ARG A 143 -0.34 2.92 7.80
C ARG A 143 0.96 2.14 7.67
N ASN A 144 1.02 1.16 6.76
CA ASN A 144 2.24 0.40 6.51
C ASN A 144 3.36 1.30 5.98
N GLY A 145 3.05 2.21 5.07
CA GLY A 145 4.00 3.21 4.57
C GLY A 145 4.51 4.13 5.68
N TYR A 146 3.63 4.52 6.60
CA TYR A 146 3.98 5.37 7.74
C TYR A 146 4.84 4.63 8.78
N GLU A 147 4.58 3.35 9.04
CA GLU A 147 5.44 2.52 9.91
C GLU A 147 6.84 2.34 9.31
N ALA A 148 6.93 2.13 7.99
CA ALA A 148 8.20 2.11 7.28
C ALA A 148 8.94 3.45 7.39
N ALA A 149 8.27 4.58 7.17
CA ALA A 149 8.85 5.91 7.34
C ALA A 149 9.26 6.20 8.79
N SER A 150 8.51 5.69 9.77
CA SER A 150 8.88 5.81 11.19
C SER A 150 10.20 5.13 11.53
N SER A 151 10.53 4.05 10.81
CA SER A 151 11.77 3.30 11.00
C SER A 151 12.92 3.84 10.16
N LEU A 152 12.65 4.23 8.90
CA LEU A 152 13.68 4.64 7.95
C LEU A 152 13.99 6.14 7.99
N GLY A 153 13.08 6.95 8.54
CA GLY A 153 13.11 8.41 8.49
C GLY A 153 12.01 8.99 7.59
N SER A 154 11.84 10.31 7.63
CA SER A 154 10.81 11.00 6.83
C SER A 154 10.97 10.65 5.35
N ALA A 155 9.90 10.16 4.72
CA ALA A 155 9.94 9.51 3.41
C ALA A 155 8.88 10.02 2.44
N TYR A 156 9.17 9.88 1.15
CA TYR A 156 8.18 9.96 0.10
C TYR A 156 7.62 8.57 -0.18
N MET A 157 6.33 8.45 -0.48
CA MET A 157 5.71 7.20 -0.89
C MET A 157 4.95 7.38 -2.18
N VAL A 158 5.34 6.64 -3.21
CA VAL A 158 4.65 6.64 -4.49
C VAL A 158 3.56 5.59 -4.45
N LEU A 159 2.33 6.03 -4.71
CA LEU A 159 1.16 5.19 -4.85
C LEU A 159 0.49 5.45 -6.20
N ASP A 160 -0.16 4.42 -6.73
CA ASP A 160 -0.97 4.60 -7.93
C ASP A 160 -2.21 5.47 -7.65
N ARG A 161 -2.98 5.75 -8.70
CA ARG A 161 -4.20 6.57 -8.59
C ARG A 161 -5.27 5.91 -7.71
N TYR A 162 -5.31 4.58 -7.65
CA TYR A 162 -6.32 3.84 -6.89
C TYR A 162 -6.30 4.23 -5.41
N PHE A 163 -5.11 4.50 -4.84
CA PHE A 163 -4.97 4.93 -3.46
C PHE A 163 -5.36 6.39 -3.18
N LEU A 164 -5.64 7.21 -4.21
CA LEU A 164 -6.10 8.59 -4.02
C LEU A 164 -7.58 8.62 -3.63
N THR A 165 -7.87 8.30 -2.37
CA THR A 165 -9.21 8.29 -1.77
C THR A 165 -9.31 9.24 -0.57
N VAL A 166 -10.53 9.62 -0.21
CA VAL A 166 -10.77 10.47 0.97
C VAL A 166 -10.24 9.81 2.24
N SER A 167 -10.55 8.53 2.47
CA SER A 167 -10.09 7.79 3.66
C SER A 167 -8.57 7.66 3.73
N GLY A 168 -7.90 7.48 2.59
CA GLY A 168 -6.44 7.46 2.53
C GLY A 168 -5.81 8.81 2.89
N LEU A 169 -6.37 9.91 2.38
CA LEU A 169 -5.91 11.27 2.69
C LEU A 169 -6.19 11.65 4.14
N GLU A 170 -7.36 11.32 4.68
CA GLU A 170 -7.73 11.55 6.08
C GLU A 170 -6.79 10.79 7.03
N GLU A 171 -6.49 9.51 6.73
CA GLU A 171 -5.56 8.73 7.54
C GLU A 171 -4.13 9.26 7.46
N LEU A 172 -3.67 9.66 6.27
CA LEU A 172 -2.36 10.27 6.09
C LEU A 172 -2.24 11.57 6.90
N ASP A 173 -3.26 12.43 6.86
CA ASP A 173 -3.29 13.68 7.62
C ASP A 173 -3.29 13.39 9.14
N ARG A 174 -4.12 12.44 9.58
CA ARG A 174 -4.19 12.03 10.99
C ARG A 174 -2.81 11.59 11.51
N LEU A 175 -2.12 10.71 10.79
CA LEU A 175 -0.80 10.21 11.17
C LEU A 175 0.26 11.33 11.14
N ASN A 176 0.25 12.19 10.12
CA ASN A 176 1.23 13.27 10.00
C ASN A 176 1.05 14.40 11.01
N ARG A 177 -0.16 14.59 11.57
CA ARG A 177 -0.38 15.53 12.70
C ARG A 177 0.36 15.08 13.96
N GLU A 178 0.49 13.78 14.17
CA GLU A 178 1.30 13.24 15.29
C GLU A 178 2.79 13.46 15.00
N LYS A 179 3.25 13.05 13.80
CA LYS A 179 4.62 13.32 13.34
C LYS A 179 4.68 13.38 11.81
N PRO A 180 5.17 14.47 11.20
CA PRO A 180 5.14 14.65 9.75
C PRO A 180 6.23 13.82 9.04
N LEU A 181 5.98 12.52 8.91
CA LEU A 181 6.94 11.56 8.37
C LEU A 181 6.69 11.18 6.91
N LEU A 182 5.44 11.11 6.47
CA LEU A 182 5.11 10.51 5.19
C LEU A 182 4.51 11.54 4.23
N GLN A 183 5.06 11.65 3.03
CA GLN A 183 4.46 12.43 1.94
C GLN A 183 4.12 11.51 0.78
N VAL A 184 2.84 11.45 0.42
CA VAL A 184 2.36 10.59 -0.67
C VAL A 184 2.43 11.34 -2.00
N ILE A 185 3.00 10.68 -2.99
CA ILE A 185 3.02 11.10 -4.40
C ILE A 185 2.11 10.13 -5.16
N THR A 186 1.03 10.64 -5.73
CA THR A 186 0.08 9.81 -6.49
C THR A 186 -0.44 10.54 -7.72
N ARG A 187 -0.97 9.78 -8.67
CA ARG A 187 -1.62 10.31 -9.87
C ARG A 187 -3.06 10.70 -9.54
N ALA A 188 -3.50 11.84 -10.04
CA ALA A 188 -4.90 12.25 -10.02
C ALA A 188 -5.52 12.20 -11.43
N LYS A 189 -6.84 12.03 -11.53
CA LYS A 189 -7.54 12.25 -12.81
C LYS A 189 -7.47 13.73 -13.18
N THR A 190 -7.35 14.05 -14.46
CA THR A 190 -7.47 15.44 -14.95
C THR A 190 -8.83 16.07 -14.63
N SER A 191 -9.86 15.23 -14.47
CA SER A 191 -11.20 15.61 -14.01
C SER A 191 -11.33 15.74 -12.49
N CYS A 192 -10.25 15.63 -11.72
CA CYS A 192 -10.30 15.76 -10.27
C CYS A 192 -10.72 17.19 -9.87
N VAL A 193 -11.70 17.29 -8.97
CA VAL A 193 -12.32 18.54 -8.52
C VAL A 193 -12.14 18.66 -7.01
N ALA A 194 -11.59 19.79 -6.58
CA ALA A 194 -11.65 20.25 -5.21
C ALA A 194 -12.81 21.24 -5.03
N TYR A 195 -13.15 21.53 -3.78
CA TYR A 195 -14.16 22.53 -3.44
C TYR A 195 -13.56 23.52 -2.45
N GLU A 196 -13.82 24.80 -2.67
CA GLU A 196 -13.50 25.83 -1.71
C GLU A 196 -14.32 25.65 -0.43
N LEU A 197 -13.90 26.32 0.65
CA LEU A 197 -14.73 26.44 1.83
C LEU A 197 -16.02 27.21 1.47
N PRO A 198 -17.19 26.77 1.96
CA PRO A 198 -18.43 27.50 1.72
C PRO A 198 -18.32 28.90 2.33
N SER A 199 -18.80 29.92 1.61
CA SER A 199 -18.91 31.28 2.15
C SER A 199 -19.77 31.25 3.41
N VAL A 200 -19.27 31.81 4.51
CA VAL A 200 -20.04 32.00 5.74
C VAL A 200 -21.20 32.94 5.41
N SER A 201 -22.43 32.49 5.67
CA SER A 201 -23.62 33.34 5.54
C SER A 201 -23.92 33.92 6.92
N ASP A 202 -23.81 35.24 7.06
CA ASP A 202 -24.16 35.93 8.31
C ASP A 202 -25.67 35.87 8.62
N THR A 203 -26.47 35.51 7.62
CA THR A 203 -27.92 35.32 7.79
C THR A 203 -28.27 33.85 8.05
N PRO A 204 -28.99 33.53 9.15
CA PRO A 204 -29.52 32.19 9.37
C PRO A 204 -30.54 31.87 8.28
N ARG A 205 -30.21 30.90 7.41
CA ARG A 205 -31.14 30.40 6.39
C ARG A 205 -31.72 29.06 6.84
N ARG A 206 -33.00 28.86 6.56
CA ARG A 206 -33.68 27.58 6.81
C ARG A 206 -33.03 26.50 5.92
N GLY A 207 -32.61 25.39 6.54
CA GLY A 207 -32.06 24.23 5.85
C GLY A 207 -30.63 23.87 6.29
N ARG A 208 -30.11 22.76 5.76
CA ARG A 208 -28.75 22.29 6.07
C ARG A 208 -27.71 23.26 5.49
N PRO A 209 -26.73 23.75 6.28
CA PRO A 209 -25.64 24.55 5.76
C PRO A 209 -24.89 23.86 4.61
N ARG A 210 -24.44 24.64 3.62
CA ARG A 210 -23.63 24.12 2.52
C ARG A 210 -22.30 23.59 3.08
N LYS A 211 -21.90 22.39 2.66
CA LYS A 211 -20.61 21.80 3.06
C LYS A 211 -19.46 22.15 2.13
N LYS A 212 -19.76 22.63 0.92
CA LYS A 212 -18.80 22.84 -0.17
C LYS A 212 -19.10 24.18 -0.85
N GLY A 213 -18.06 24.97 -1.08
CA GLY A 213 -18.08 26.18 -1.89
C GLY A 213 -17.97 25.88 -3.38
N SER A 214 -17.38 26.81 -4.12
CA SER A 214 -17.16 26.69 -5.57
C SER A 214 -16.28 25.49 -5.91
N SER A 215 -16.58 24.81 -7.01
CA SER A 215 -15.77 23.72 -7.52
C SER A 215 -14.55 24.25 -8.28
N VAL A 216 -13.37 23.70 -7.99
CA VAL A 216 -12.10 24.03 -8.65
C VAL A 216 -11.53 22.76 -9.27
N LYS A 217 -11.26 22.76 -10.58
CA LYS A 217 -10.56 21.64 -11.22
C LYS A 217 -9.09 21.69 -10.80
N LEU A 218 -8.59 20.64 -10.14
CA LEU A 218 -7.22 20.66 -9.63
C LEU A 218 -6.17 20.89 -10.73
N ASN A 219 -6.41 20.35 -11.93
CA ASN A 219 -5.49 20.51 -13.06
C ASN A 219 -5.30 21.99 -13.48
N SER A 220 -6.31 22.86 -13.31
CA SER A 220 -6.15 24.29 -13.66
C SER A 220 -5.17 25.02 -12.73
N LEU A 221 -4.94 24.50 -11.53
CA LEU A 221 -4.01 25.10 -10.55
C LEU A 221 -2.53 24.89 -10.92
N PHE A 222 -2.24 23.93 -11.80
CA PHE A 222 -0.87 23.62 -12.22
C PHE A 222 -0.46 24.35 -13.51
N GLN A 223 -1.39 25.03 -14.18
CA GLN A 223 -1.14 25.75 -15.45
C GLN A 223 -0.27 27.01 -15.26
N THR A 224 -0.29 27.63 -14.07
CA THR A 224 0.45 28.88 -13.77
C THR A 224 1.90 28.67 -13.36
N ARG A 225 2.38 27.42 -13.19
CA ARG A 225 3.76 27.10 -12.75
C ARG A 225 4.62 26.42 -13.84
N ALA A 226 4.41 26.76 -15.11
CA ALA A 226 5.15 26.22 -16.26
C ALA A 226 6.70 26.31 -16.22
N ARG A 227 7.29 26.92 -15.17
CA ARG A 227 8.74 27.07 -15.01
C ARG A 227 9.43 25.90 -14.30
N HIS A 228 8.69 25.03 -13.61
CA HIS A 228 9.25 23.79 -13.05
C HIS A 228 8.76 22.60 -13.88
N ALA A 229 9.52 22.30 -14.95
CA ALA A 229 9.51 21.07 -15.75
C ALA A 229 8.32 20.13 -15.54
N PHE A 230 7.16 20.48 -16.10
CA PHE A 230 6.12 19.49 -16.34
C PHE A 230 6.54 18.67 -17.56
N LEU A 231 6.95 17.42 -17.36
CA LEU A 231 7.05 16.45 -18.44
C LEU A 231 5.63 16.10 -18.86
N ASP A 232 5.07 16.93 -19.74
CA ASP A 232 3.88 16.60 -20.49
C ASP A 232 4.27 15.43 -21.40
N LYS A 233 4.05 14.19 -20.92
CA LYS A 233 4.18 12.99 -21.74
C LYS A 233 3.05 13.04 -22.78
N LYS A 234 3.23 13.86 -23.82
CA LYS A 234 2.62 13.61 -25.12
C LYS A 234 2.95 12.16 -25.45
N LYS A 235 1.94 11.39 -25.85
CA LYS A 235 2.07 9.99 -26.27
C LYS A 235 3.10 9.89 -27.40
N SER A 236 4.38 9.75 -27.05
CA SER A 236 5.42 9.34 -27.97
C SER A 236 5.09 7.88 -28.32
N HIS A 237 4.63 7.69 -29.55
CA HIS A 237 4.48 6.37 -30.16
C HIS A 237 5.83 5.65 -30.06
N TRP A 238 5.89 4.63 -29.22
CA TRP A 238 7.02 3.71 -29.20
C TRP A 238 6.80 2.64 -30.26
N TYR A 239 7.06 3.01 -31.52
CA TYR A 239 7.44 2.09 -32.60
C TYR A 239 8.18 2.92 -33.67
N ASN A 240 9.50 2.81 -33.67
CA ASN A 240 10.38 2.75 -34.84
C ASN A 240 11.84 2.92 -34.40
N THR A 241 12.49 1.79 -34.13
CA THR A 241 13.74 1.30 -34.76
C THR A 241 14.00 -0.08 -34.20
#